data_AF-C1LH34-F1
#
_entry.id   AF-C1LH34-F1
#
_cell.length_a   1.000
_cell.length_b   1.000
_cell.length_c   1.000
_cell.angle_alpha   90.00
_cell.angle_beta   90.00
_cell.angle_gamma   90.00
#
_symmetry.space_group_name_H-M   'P 1'
#
loop_
_entity.id
_entity.type
_entity.pdbx_description
1 polymer ?
#
loop_
_entity_poly.entity_id
_entity_poly.type
_entity_poly.pdbx_seq_one_letter_code
_entity_poly.pdbx_strand_id
1 'polypeptide(L)' 'MIKMICGTDKEHNISVLEVVRNELKQTVPSQPVYKRFGGNIFFPVSRTIALMKCEEELMNLRSAPSQSETNKK' A
#
# COMPACT_ATOMS: atom_id res chain seq x y z
N MET A 1 30.60 -1.10 1.89
CA MET A 1 29.68 -2.03 2.59
C MET A 1 28.32 -1.34 2.67
N ILE A 2 27.47 -1.54 1.67
CA ILE A 2 26.15 -0.88 1.63
C ILE A 2 25.24 -1.72 2.53
N LYS A 3 24.91 -1.16 3.70
CA LYS A 3 23.97 -1.75 4.64
C LYS A 3 22.59 -1.55 4.02
N MET A 4 22.10 -2.55 3.29
CA MET A 4 20.69 -2.58 2.88
C MET A 4 19.87 -2.72 4.14
N ILE A 5 19.30 -1.61 4.59
CA ILE A 5 18.31 -1.61 5.66
C ILE A 5 17.09 -2.30 5.04
N CYS A 6 16.94 -3.58 5.34
CA CYS A 6 15.68 -4.27 5.17
C CYS A 6 14.69 -3.55 6.09
N GLY A 7 13.99 -2.54 5.56
CA GLY A 7 12.87 -1.93 6.26
C GLY A 7 11.91 -3.03 6.63
N THR A 8 11.31 -2.94 7.81
CA THR A 8 10.30 -3.92 8.22
C THR A 8 9.27 -4.07 7.10
N ASP A 9 8.71 -5.26 6.86
CA ASP A 9 7.70 -5.48 5.79
C ASP A 9 6.60 -4.40 5.81
N LYS A 10 6.31 -3.89 7.01
CA LYS A 10 5.47 -2.74 7.30
C LYS A 10 5.94 -1.41 6.68
N GLU A 11 7.19 -1.00 6.88
CA GLU A 11 7.76 0.23 6.31
C GLU A 11 7.80 0.15 4.78
N HIS A 12 8.14 -1.01 4.23
CA HIS A 12 8.11 -1.23 2.79
C HIS A 12 6.68 -1.07 2.24
N ASN A 13 5.68 -1.71 2.88
CA ASN A 13 4.29 -1.60 2.47
C ASN A 13 3.75 -0.17 2.57
N ILE A 14 4.14 0.58 3.62
CA ILE A 14 3.79 2.00 3.75
C ILE A 14 4.39 2.79 2.58
N SER A 15 5.67 2.59 2.26
CA SER A 15 6.32 3.28 1.15
C SER A 15 5.66 2.98 -0.20
N VAL A 16 5.33 1.71 -0.47
CA VAL A 16 4.62 1.30 -1.69
C VAL A 16 3.25 1.98 -1.77
N LEU A 17 2.47 1.96 -0.69
CA LEU A 17 1.15 2.58 -0.67
C LEU A 17 1.22 4.12 -0.80
N GLU A 18 2.25 4.76 -0.27
CA GLU A 18 2.48 6.20 -0.48
C GLU A 18 2.75 6.54 -1.96
N VAL A 19 3.56 5.72 -2.64
CA VAL A 19 3.80 5.85 -4.08
C VAL A 19 2.50 5.67 -4.85
N VAL A 20 1.75 4.60 -4.58
CA VAL A 20 0.45 4.33 -5.24
C VAL A 20 -0.54 5.47 -5.01
N ARG A 21 -0.63 6.00 -3.79
CA ARG A 21 -1.49 7.16 -3.47
C ARG A 21 -1.10 8.38 -4.29
N ASN A 22 0.19 8.65 -4.42
CA ASN A 22 0.69 9.81 -5.18
C ASN A 22 0.39 9.64 -6.68
N GLU A 23 0.61 8.45 -7.23
CA GLU A 23 0.26 8.14 -8.62
C GLU A 23 -1.24 8.33 -8.88
N LEU A 24 -2.10 7.85 -7.99
CA LEU A 24 -3.55 8.01 -8.08
C LEU A 24 -4.01 9.47 -8.00
N LYS A 25 -3.27 10.34 -7.31
CA LYS A 25 -3.56 11.79 -7.23
C LYS A 25 -3.10 12.55 -8.48
N GLN A 26 -1.98 12.15 -9.06
CA GLN A 26 -1.39 12.80 -10.23
C GLN A 26 -1.99 12.30 -11.56
N THR A 27 -2.73 11.19 -11.54
CA THR A 27 -3.29 10.61 -12.76
C THR A 27 -4.32 11.53 -13.41
N VAL A 28 -4.26 11.67 -14.74
CA VAL A 28 -5.24 12.45 -15.50
C VAL A 28 -6.64 11.85 -15.38
N PRO A 29 -7.74 12.62 -15.24
CA PRO A 29 -9.10 12.09 -14.99
C PRO A 29 -9.58 10.98 -15.92
N SER A 30 -9.14 10.99 -17.18
CA SER A 30 -9.50 10.00 -18.19
C SER A 30 -8.79 8.65 -18.04
N GLN A 31 -7.73 8.57 -17.22
CA GLN A 31 -6.96 7.35 -17.06
C GLN A 31 -7.72 6.34 -16.19
N PRO A 32 -8.02 5.13 -16.71
CA PRO A 32 -8.70 4.09 -15.96
C PRO A 32 -7.78 3.52 -14.87
N VAL A 33 -8.39 3.18 -13.73
CA VAL A 33 -7.71 2.54 -12.59
C VAL A 33 -8.22 1.11 -12.47
N TYR A 34 -7.32 0.16 -12.25
CA TYR A 34 -7.65 -1.25 -12.13
C TYR A 34 -7.17 -1.84 -10.81
N LYS A 35 -7.95 -2.75 -10.22
CA LYS A 35 -7.56 -3.55 -9.06
C LYS A 35 -7.40 -5.02 -9.46
N ARG A 36 -6.31 -5.65 -9.03
CA ARG A 36 -6.05 -7.08 -9.22
C ARG A 36 -6.93 -7.91 -8.28
N PHE A 37 -7.54 -8.98 -8.80
CA PHE A 37 -8.43 -9.90 -8.05
C PHE A 37 -7.90 -11.34 -8.10
N GLY A 38 -6.59 -11.51 -7.93
CA GLY A 38 -5.91 -12.81 -8.06
C GLY A 38 -5.57 -13.18 -9.51
N GLY A 39 -4.57 -14.04 -9.68
CA GLY A 39 -4.07 -14.43 -11.01
C GLY A 39 -3.75 -13.21 -11.88
N ASN A 40 -4.20 -13.21 -13.13
CA ASN A 40 -4.05 -12.08 -14.06
C ASN A 40 -5.38 -11.34 -14.31
N ILE A 41 -6.29 -11.35 -13.33
CA ILE A 41 -7.62 -10.74 -13.45
C ILE A 41 -7.58 -9.33 -12.86
N PHE A 42 -8.05 -8.35 -13.63
CA PHE A 42 -8.08 -6.94 -13.27
C PHE A 42 -9.48 -6.37 -13.48
N PHE A 43 -10.03 -5.71 -12.45
CA PHE A 43 -11.32 -5.05 -12.53
C PHE A 43 -11.15 -3.54 -12.51
N PRO A 44 -11.90 -2.79 -13.35
CA PRO A 44 -11.91 -1.34 -13.27
C PRO A 44 -12.47 -0.92 -11.91
N VAL A 45 -11.85 0.08 -11.30
CA VAL A 45 -12.30 0.69 -10.05
C VAL A 45 -12.31 2.20 -10.20
N SER A 46 -13.22 2.85 -9.47
CA SER A 46 -13.19 4.31 -9.36
C SER A 46 -11.90 4.75 -8.67
N ARG A 47 -11.26 5.79 -9.21
CA ARG A 47 -10.09 6.42 -8.59
C ARG A 47 -10.36 6.85 -7.15
N THR A 48 -11.53 7.41 -6.88
CA THR A 48 -11.92 7.81 -5.52
C THR A 48 -11.95 6.61 -4.58
N ILE A 49 -12.49 5.47 -5.03
CA ILE A 49 -12.52 4.23 -4.26
C ILE A 49 -11.11 3.69 -4.04
N ALA A 50 -10.25 3.74 -5.06
CA ALA A 50 -8.86 3.32 -4.95
C ALA A 50 -8.07 4.18 -3.95
N LEU A 51 -8.25 5.50 -3.98
CA LEU A 51 -7.64 6.44 -3.03
C LEU A 51 -8.11 6.19 -1.59
N MET A 52 -9.42 6.05 -1.37
CA MET A 52 -9.97 5.78 -0.04
C MET A 52 -9.39 4.49 0.55
N LYS A 53 -9.33 3.41 -0.24
CA LYS A 53 -8.75 2.13 0.19
C LYS A 53 -7.26 2.25 0.49
N CYS A 54 -6.53 2.98 -0.34
CA CYS A 54 -5.10 3.21 -0.13
C CYS A 54 -4.84 3.99 1.17
N GLU A 55 -5.67 5.01 1.48
CA GLU A 55 -5.56 5.78 2.71
C GLU A 55 -5.96 4.98 3.95
N GLU A 56 -7.00 4.16 3.85
CA GLU A 56 -7.40 3.20 4.89
C GLU A 56 -6.28 2.21 5.21
N GLU A 57 -5.67 1.59 4.19
CA GLU A 57 -4.55 0.65 4.37
C GLU A 57 -3.32 1.35 4.99
N LEU A 58 -3.01 2.58 4.58
CA LEU A 58 -1.95 3.38 5.20
C LEU A 58 -2.22 3.68 6.66
N MET A 59 -3.46 4.06 7.02
CA MET A 59 -3.84 4.29 8.41
C MET A 59 -3.75 3.01 9.23
N ASN A 60 -4.19 1.88 8.68
CA ASN A 60 -4.12 0.58 9.34
C ASN A 60 -2.68 0.16 9.59
N LEU A 61 -1.80 0.30 8.59
CA LEU A 61 -0.38 0.01 8.77
C LEU A 61 0.24 0.96 9.79
N ARG A 62 0.03 2.27 9.69
CA ARG A 62 0.62 3.22 10.64
C ARG A 62 0.13 3.01 12.08
N SER A 63 -1.14 2.66 12.25
CA SER A 63 -1.78 2.45 13.55
C SER A 63 -1.54 1.07 14.15
N ALA A 64 -1.19 0.07 13.33
CA ALA A 64 -0.89 -1.26 13.84
C ALA A 64 0.35 -1.19 14.76
N PRO A 65 0.28 -1.64 16.02
CA PRO A 65 1.48 -1.76 16.84
C PRO A 65 2.48 -2.64 16.09
N SER A 66 3.77 -2.28 16.11
CA SER A 66 4.83 -3.20 15.70
C SER A 66 4.64 -4.47 16.53
N GLN A 67 4.12 -5.54 15.94
CA GLN A 67 4.13 -6.85 16.59
C GLN A 67 5.58 -7.31 16.62
N SER A 68 6.29 -6.77 17.59
CA SER A 68 7.68 -7.06 17.92
C SER A 68 7.78 -7.13 19.44
N GLU A 69 7.04 -8.03 20.07
CA GLU A 69 7.34 -8.52 21.41
C GLU A 69 7.11 -10.05 21.50
N THR A 70 8.24 -10.77 21.40
CA THR A 70 8.65 -11.89 22.27
C THR A 70 7.84 -13.19 22.35
N ASN A 71 8.33 -14.20 21.63
CA ASN A 71 8.94 -15.44 22.18
C ASN A 71 8.70 -15.78 23.67
N LYS A 72 8.08 -16.95 23.95
CA LYS A 72 8.53 -18.06 24.83
C LYS A 72 7.34 -18.80 25.50
N LYS A 73 7.04 -20.02 25.05
CA LYS A 73 7.21 -21.27 25.83
C LYS A 73 6.86 -22.49 24.99
#